data_AF-A0A8C2U7X7-F1
#
_entry.id   AF-A0A8C2U7X7-F1
#
_cell.length_a   1.000
_cell.length_b   1.000
_cell.length_c   1.000
_cell.angle_alpha   90.00
_cell.angle_beta   90.00
_cell.angle_gamma   90.00
#
_symmetry.space_group_name_H-M   'P 1'
#
loop_
_entity.id
_entity.type
_entity.pdbx_description
1 polymer ?
#
loop_
_entity_poly.entity_id
_entity_poly.type
_entity_poly.pdbx_seq_one_letter_code
_entity_poly.pdbx_strand_id
1 'polypeptide(L)'
;MRSRSNSGVRLDGYARLVQRTILCHQNPVTGLLSAGTNHKDAWVRDNVYSILAVWGLGMAYRKNADRDEDKAKAYELEQNVVKLMRGLLQCMMRQVDKVEKFKRTQSTKDCLHAKYNSATCATVVGDDQWGHLQVDATSLYLLFLAQMTASGK
;
A
#
# COMPACT_ATOMS: atom_id res chain seq x y z
N MET A 1 -23.71 -28.02 11.70
CA MET A 1 -22.69 -27.04 11.26
C MET A 1 -21.76 -27.74 10.28
N ARG A 2 -21.58 -27.24 9.05
CA ARG A 2 -20.57 -27.78 8.13
C ARG A 2 -19.18 -27.42 8.66
N SER A 3 -18.28 -28.40 8.72
CA SER A 3 -16.87 -28.17 9.05
C SER A 3 -16.26 -27.18 8.06
N ARG A 4 -15.41 -26.28 8.55
CA ARG A 4 -14.69 -25.32 7.70
C ARG A 4 -13.76 -26.08 6.75
N SER A 5 -13.59 -25.60 5.53
CA SER A 5 -12.63 -26.16 4.59
C SER A 5 -11.20 -25.98 5.12
N ASN A 6 -10.29 -26.90 4.77
CA ASN A 6 -8.88 -26.81 5.16
C ASN A 6 -8.24 -25.50 4.63
N SER A 7 -8.68 -25.03 3.46
CA SER A 7 -8.30 -23.73 2.89
C SER A 7 -8.69 -22.56 3.80
N GLY A 8 -9.92 -22.54 4.32
CA GLY A 8 -10.38 -21.49 5.24
C GLY A 8 -9.55 -21.42 6.53
N VAL A 9 -9.19 -22.57 7.10
CA VAL A 9 -8.32 -22.63 8.29
C VAL A 9 -6.92 -22.05 8.02
N ARG A 10 -6.35 -22.34 6.84
CA ARG A 10 -5.05 -21.79 6.44
C ARG A 10 -5.12 -20.29 6.20
N LEU A 11 -6.17 -19.80 5.54
CA LEU A 11 -6.39 -18.36 5.32
C LEU A 11 -6.46 -17.61 6.65
N ASP A 12 -7.12 -18.17 7.66
CA ASP A 12 -7.15 -17.57 9.02
C ASP A 12 -5.76 -17.49 9.65
N GLY A 13 -4.90 -18.48 9.39
CA GLY A 13 -3.49 -18.43 9.78
C GLY A 13 -2.75 -17.27 9.12
N TYR A 14 -2.91 -17.10 7.81
CA TYR A 14 -2.31 -15.99 7.07
C TYR A 14 -2.86 -14.63 7.47
N ALA A 15 -4.16 -14.53 7.77
CA ALA A 15 -4.78 -13.30 8.27
C ALA A 15 -4.16 -12.87 9.61
N ARG A 16 -3.98 -13.81 10.54
CA ARG A 16 -3.29 -13.52 11.81
C ARG A 16 -1.84 -13.10 11.59
N LEU A 17 -1.14 -13.70 10.62
CA LEU A 17 0.22 -13.32 10.30
C LEU A 17 0.27 -11.88 9.76
N VAL A 18 -0.50 -11.59 8.71
CA VAL A 18 -0.61 -10.25 8.10
C VAL A 18 -1.00 -9.20 9.13
N GLN A 19 -1.93 -9.51 10.03
CA GLN A 19 -2.34 -8.58 11.09
C GLN A 19 -1.19 -8.24 12.03
N ARG A 20 -0.38 -9.24 12.42
CA ARG A 20 0.69 -9.08 13.40
C ARG A 20 1.98 -8.52 12.83
N THR A 21 2.19 -8.60 11.51
CA THR A 21 3.45 -8.19 10.88
C THR A 21 3.33 -6.99 9.95
N ILE A 22 2.16 -6.75 9.34
CA ILE A 22 1.94 -5.68 8.36
C ILE A 22 0.92 -4.68 8.89
N LEU A 23 -0.33 -5.13 9.11
CA LEU A 23 -1.44 -4.21 9.40
C LEU A 23 -1.35 -3.57 10.79
N CYS A 24 -0.64 -4.19 11.74
CA CYS A 24 -0.33 -3.57 13.03
C CYS A 24 0.50 -2.27 12.92
N HIS A 25 1.16 -2.04 11.79
CA HIS A 25 1.94 -0.84 11.51
C HIS A 25 1.24 0.14 10.56
N GLN A 26 0.04 -0.20 10.08
CA GLN A 26 -0.69 0.64 9.14
C GLN A 26 -1.28 1.84 9.88
N ASN A 27 -0.97 3.05 9.39
CA ASN A 27 -1.55 4.25 9.96
C ASN A 27 -3.08 4.26 9.74
N PRO A 28 -3.89 4.41 10.81
CA PRO A 28 -5.33 4.31 10.71
C PRO A 28 -6.00 5.50 10.03
N VAL A 29 -5.28 6.57 9.71
CA VAL A 29 -5.81 7.75 9.01
C VAL A 29 -5.36 7.72 7.54
N THR A 30 -4.05 7.75 7.30
CA THR A 30 -3.49 7.83 5.94
C THR A 30 -3.46 6.49 5.22
N GLY A 31 -3.49 5.37 5.95
CA GLY A 31 -3.28 4.03 5.40
C GLY A 31 -1.82 3.68 5.12
N LEU A 32 -0.88 4.60 5.33
CA LEU A 32 0.53 4.37 5.04
C LEU A 32 1.20 3.47 6.09
N LEU A 33 2.17 2.68 5.66
CA LEU A 33 3.07 1.89 6.48
C LEU A 33 4.39 2.64 6.65
N SER A 34 4.88 2.72 7.88
CA SER A 34 6.26 3.13 8.15
C SER A 34 7.23 1.98 7.86
N ALA A 35 8.45 2.28 7.40
CA ALA A 35 9.47 1.26 7.13
C ALA A 35 9.94 0.50 8.39
N GLY A 36 9.67 1.03 9.60
CA GLY A 36 9.88 0.30 10.85
C GLY A 36 9.63 1.19 12.07
N THR A 37 9.84 0.64 13.26
CA THR A 37 9.68 1.36 14.53
C THR A 37 10.61 2.57 14.64
N ASN A 38 11.84 2.42 14.14
CA ASN A 38 12.86 3.47 14.12
C ASN A 38 12.88 4.28 12.81
N HIS A 39 12.16 3.82 11.77
CA HIS A 39 12.09 4.45 10.46
C HIS A 39 10.64 4.82 10.14
N LYS A 40 10.24 6.01 10.59
CA LYS A 40 8.84 6.48 10.55
C LYS A 40 8.36 6.89 9.16
N ASP A 41 9.27 7.02 8.20
CA ASP A 41 8.96 7.41 6.84
C ASP A 41 8.22 6.29 6.10
N ALA A 42 7.21 6.67 5.33
CA ALA A 42 6.48 5.82 4.41
C ALA A 42 7.16 5.86 3.04
N TRP A 43 7.93 4.82 2.75
CA TRP A 43 8.55 4.62 1.44
C TRP A 43 7.54 4.07 0.45
N VAL A 44 7.46 4.68 -0.75
CA VAL A 44 6.48 4.28 -1.77
C VAL A 44 6.63 2.80 -2.12
N ARG A 45 7.86 2.36 -2.38
CA ARG A 45 8.19 0.98 -2.74
C ARG A 45 7.77 -0.01 -1.65
N ASP A 46 8.16 0.24 -0.40
CA ASP A 46 7.92 -0.64 0.73
C ASP A 46 6.42 -0.77 1.02
N ASN A 47 5.68 0.34 0.91
CA ASN A 47 4.23 0.38 1.04
C ASN A 47 3.57 -0.49 -0.04
N VAL A 48 3.96 -0.32 -1.31
CA VAL A 48 3.42 -1.12 -2.42
C VAL A 48 3.73 -2.60 -2.20
N TYR A 49 4.97 -3.00 -1.94
CA TYR A 49 5.29 -4.43 -1.74
C TYR A 49 4.56 -5.04 -0.55
N SER A 50 4.50 -4.33 0.57
CA SER A 50 3.85 -4.84 1.79
C SER A 50 2.35 -5.04 1.58
N ILE A 51 1.70 -4.12 0.88
CA ILE A 51 0.24 -4.21 0.66
C ILE A 51 -0.14 -5.33 -0.31
N LEU A 52 0.78 -5.82 -1.15
CA LEU A 52 0.50 -6.96 -2.04
C LEU A 52 0.17 -8.24 -1.28
N ALA A 53 0.79 -8.47 -0.12
CA ALA A 53 0.47 -9.63 0.71
C ALA A 53 -0.97 -9.55 1.25
N VAL A 54 -1.40 -8.35 1.65
CA VAL A 54 -2.76 -8.06 2.12
C VAL A 54 -3.76 -8.21 0.98
N TRP A 55 -3.47 -7.66 -0.19
CA TRP A 55 -4.30 -7.77 -1.39
C TRP A 55 -4.45 -9.22 -1.84
N GLY A 56 -3.35 -9.96 -1.96
CA GLY A 56 -3.37 -11.37 -2.33
C GLY A 56 -4.18 -12.22 -1.36
N LEU A 57 -4.10 -11.94 -0.05
CA LEU A 57 -4.91 -12.61 0.96
C LEU A 57 -6.41 -12.24 0.82
N GLY A 58 -6.73 -10.97 0.59
CA GLY A 58 -8.10 -10.51 0.33
C GLY A 58 -8.71 -11.22 -0.88
N MET A 59 -7.94 -11.32 -1.97
CA MET A 59 -8.34 -12.06 -3.17
C MET A 59 -8.56 -13.55 -2.89
N ALA A 60 -7.70 -14.16 -2.08
CA ALA A 60 -7.82 -15.56 -1.70
C ALA A 60 -9.08 -15.81 -0.83
N TYR A 61 -9.38 -14.93 0.13
CA TYR A 61 -10.64 -15.00 0.87
C TYR A 61 -11.83 -14.82 -0.05
N ARG A 62 -11.84 -13.81 -0.92
CA ARG A 62 -12.93 -13.55 -1.86
C ARG A 62 -13.24 -14.77 -2.73
N LYS A 63 -12.21 -15.46 -3.24
CA LYS A 63 -12.36 -16.66 -4.06
C LYS A 63 -12.90 -17.88 -3.30
N ASN A 64 -12.62 -17.97 -1.99
CA ASN A 64 -12.97 -19.13 -1.15
C ASN A 64 -14.05 -18.80 -0.10
N ALA A 65 -14.78 -17.69 -0.25
CA ALA A 65 -15.70 -17.20 0.77
C ALA A 65 -17.00 -18.01 0.77
N ASP A 66 -17.02 -19.10 1.53
CA ASP A 66 -18.21 -19.95 1.73
C ASP A 66 -19.15 -19.38 2.80
N ARG A 67 -18.64 -18.53 3.69
CA ARG A 67 -19.36 -17.97 4.86
C ARG A 67 -19.29 -16.46 4.87
N ASP A 68 -20.27 -15.81 5.49
CA ASP A 68 -20.29 -14.35 5.58
C ASP A 68 -19.11 -13.78 6.40
N GLU A 69 -18.60 -14.54 7.38
CA GLU A 69 -17.35 -14.22 8.07
C GLU A 69 -16.15 -14.10 7.11
N ASP A 70 -16.06 -14.98 6.12
CA ASP A 70 -14.95 -14.96 5.15
C ASP A 70 -15.08 -13.78 4.18
N LYS A 71 -16.31 -13.44 3.79
CA LYS A 71 -16.60 -12.23 2.99
C LYS A 71 -16.25 -10.95 3.76
N ALA A 72 -16.60 -10.89 5.05
CA ALA A 72 -16.27 -9.74 5.90
C ALA A 72 -14.75 -9.54 6.02
N LYS A 73 -13.98 -10.63 6.22
CA LYS A 73 -12.51 -10.58 6.23
C LYS A 73 -11.93 -10.14 4.90
N ALA A 74 -12.44 -10.66 3.78
CA ALA A 74 -12.02 -10.21 2.45
C ALA A 74 -12.21 -8.69 2.31
N TYR A 75 -13.40 -8.20 2.65
CA TYR A 75 -13.74 -6.79 2.59
C TYR A 75 -12.81 -5.92 3.45
N GLU A 76 -12.54 -6.32 4.69
CA GLU A 76 -11.63 -5.59 5.58
C GLU A 76 -10.21 -5.50 5.01
N LEU A 77 -9.66 -6.62 4.52
CA LEU A 77 -8.35 -6.64 3.88
C LEU A 77 -8.30 -5.73 2.65
N GLU A 78 -9.35 -5.75 1.83
CA GLU A 78 -9.47 -4.90 0.66
C GLU A 78 -9.57 -3.41 1.01
N GLN A 79 -10.30 -3.04 2.07
CA GLN A 79 -10.35 -1.66 2.55
C GLN A 79 -8.97 -1.19 3.04
N ASN A 80 -8.19 -2.04 3.70
CA ASN A 80 -6.82 -1.71 4.10
C ASN A 80 -5.92 -1.45 2.87
N VAL A 81 -6.07 -2.26 1.81
CA VAL A 81 -5.37 -2.05 0.52
C VAL A 81 -5.75 -0.72 -0.12
N VAL A 82 -7.05 -0.46 -0.24
CA VAL A 82 -7.58 0.78 -0.83
C VAL A 82 -7.07 2.00 -0.07
N LYS A 83 -7.06 1.93 1.27
CA LYS A 83 -6.61 3.03 2.12
C LYS A 83 -5.14 3.36 1.89
N LEU A 84 -4.27 2.35 1.86
CA LEU A 84 -2.83 2.55 1.61
C LEU A 84 -2.57 3.11 0.22
N MET A 85 -3.17 2.53 -0.82
CA MET A 85 -2.95 2.97 -2.20
C MET A 85 -3.45 4.41 -2.42
N ARG A 86 -4.58 4.78 -1.80
CA ARG A 86 -5.06 6.17 -1.78
C ARG A 86 -4.16 7.10 -0.97
N GLY A 87 -3.59 6.64 0.13
CA GLY A 87 -2.60 7.39 0.91
C GLY A 87 -1.36 7.74 0.08
N LEU A 88 -0.84 6.78 -0.68
CA LEU A 88 0.27 7.02 -1.61
C LEU A 88 -0.12 8.02 -2.71
N LEU A 89 -1.31 7.87 -3.31
CA LEU A 89 -1.83 8.84 -4.28
C LEU A 89 -1.87 10.25 -3.68
N GLN A 90 -2.37 10.39 -2.46
CA GLN A 90 -2.45 11.69 -1.79
C GLN A 90 -1.07 12.31 -1.59
N CYS A 91 -0.06 11.51 -1.23
CA CYS A 91 1.32 11.99 -1.13
C CYS A 91 1.84 12.53 -2.46
N MET A 92 1.62 11.80 -3.55
CA MET A 92 2.07 12.19 -4.89
C MET A 92 1.31 13.41 -5.44
N MET A 93 0.00 13.49 -5.21
CA MET A 93 -0.82 14.63 -5.65
C MET A 93 -0.42 15.94 -4.96
N ARG A 94 0.07 15.90 -3.71
CA ARG A 94 0.63 17.08 -3.03
C ARG A 94 1.92 17.60 -3.66
N GLN A 95 2.51 16.84 -4.57
CA GLN A 95 3.71 17.22 -5.32
C GLN A 95 3.42 17.42 -6.81
N VAL A 96 2.18 17.72 -7.19
CA VAL A 96 1.77 17.88 -8.60
C VAL A 96 2.63 18.90 -9.36
N ASP A 97 3.00 20.02 -8.74
CA ASP A 97 3.85 21.05 -9.36
C ASP A 97 5.23 20.50 -9.74
N LYS A 98 5.77 19.57 -8.92
CA LYS A 98 7.02 18.87 -9.21
C LYS A 98 6.87 17.99 -10.44
N VAL A 99 5.77 17.23 -10.54
CA VAL A 99 5.48 16.37 -11.70
C VAL A 99 5.42 17.20 -12.98
N GLU A 100 4.72 18.35 -12.96
CA GLU A 100 4.65 19.24 -14.12
C GLU A 100 6.02 19.77 -14.54
N LYS A 101 6.85 20.16 -13.57
CA LYS A 101 8.21 20.62 -13.83
C LYS A 101 9.11 19.49 -14.37
N PHE A 102 9.03 18.30 -13.78
CA PHE A 102 9.81 17.13 -14.18
C PHE A 102 9.58 16.72 -15.64
N LYS A 103 8.36 16.88 -16.17
CA LYS A 103 8.05 16.61 -17.59
C LYS A 103 8.95 17.40 -18.56
N ARG A 104 9.40 18.58 -18.15
CA ARG A 104 10.26 19.46 -18.95
C ARG A 104 11.72 19.31 -18.59
N THR A 105 12.03 19.19 -17.30
CA THR A 105 13.42 19.25 -16.83
C THR A 105 14.09 17.88 -16.74
N GLN A 106 13.33 16.81 -16.50
CA GLN A 106 13.82 15.46 -16.19
C GLN A 106 14.87 15.45 -15.06
N SER A 107 14.90 16.50 -14.25
CA SER A 107 15.89 16.70 -13.19
C SER A 107 15.54 15.88 -11.97
N THR A 108 16.56 15.31 -11.33
CA THR A 108 16.39 14.60 -10.04
C THR A 108 15.81 15.49 -8.95
N LYS A 109 15.99 16.81 -9.02
CA LYS A 109 15.42 17.76 -8.03
C LYS A 109 13.93 18.00 -8.22
N ASP A 110 13.43 17.81 -9.44
CA ASP A 110 12.03 18.07 -9.78
C ASP A 110 11.20 16.78 -9.73
N CYS A 111 11.79 15.62 -9.44
CA CYS A 111 11.05 14.36 -9.36
C CYS A 111 10.19 14.25 -8.08
N LEU A 112 9.24 13.33 -8.07
CA LEU A 112 8.49 12.95 -6.87
C LEU A 112 9.44 12.43 -5.78
N HIS A 113 9.11 12.71 -4.51
CA HIS A 113 9.84 12.15 -3.40
C HIS A 113 9.59 10.64 -3.27
N ALA A 114 10.65 9.88 -3.01
CA ALA A 114 10.54 8.43 -2.76
C ALA A 114 9.87 8.05 -1.42
N LYS A 115 9.74 8.99 -0.48
CA LYS A 115 9.25 8.74 0.88
C LYS A 115 8.54 9.95 1.47
N TYR A 116 7.59 9.68 2.37
CA TYR A 116 6.70 10.68 2.96
C TYR A 116 6.50 10.45 4.45
N ASN A 117 5.96 11.44 5.15
CA ASN A 117 5.56 11.27 6.53
C ASN A 117 4.33 10.35 6.59
N SER A 118 4.45 9.23 7.29
CA SER A 118 3.39 8.22 7.38
C SER A 118 2.10 8.73 8.02
N ALA A 119 2.16 9.74 8.89
CA ALA A 119 0.98 10.27 9.58
C ALA A 119 0.33 11.46 8.85
N THR A 120 1.09 12.21 8.05
CA THR A 120 0.61 13.50 7.48
C THR A 120 0.65 13.57 5.97
N CYS A 121 1.26 12.60 5.28
CA CYS A 121 1.52 12.60 3.84
C CYS A 121 2.42 13.78 3.38
N ALA A 122 3.13 14.44 4.31
CA ALA A 122 4.04 15.53 4.00
C ALA A 122 5.41 15.02 3.52
N THR A 123 6.19 15.91 2.90
CA THR A 123 7.62 15.67 2.67
C THR A 123 8.36 15.56 4.00
N VAL A 124 9.40 14.74 4.05
CA VAL A 124 10.20 14.50 5.28
C VAL A 124 11.61 15.09 5.18
N VAL A 125 12.06 15.38 3.97
CA VAL A 125 13.36 15.98 3.65
C VAL A 125 13.21 16.88 2.42
N GLY A 126 14.20 17.74 2.17
CA GLY A 126 14.28 18.60 0.99
C GLY A 126 14.70 17.85 -0.28
N ASP A 127 14.50 18.50 -1.43
CA ASP A 127 14.68 17.92 -2.78
C ASP A 127 16.10 17.43 -3.10
N ASP A 128 17.10 17.97 -2.40
CA ASP A 128 18.53 17.67 -2.55
C ASP A 128 19.09 16.80 -1.41
N GLN A 129 18.26 16.47 -0.42
CA GLN A 129 18.67 15.75 0.78
C GLN A 129 18.52 14.23 0.65
N TRP A 130 17.97 13.75 -0.47
CA TRP A 130 17.80 12.33 -0.74
C TRP A 130 17.82 12.01 -2.24
N GLY A 131 18.22 10.79 -2.58
CA GLY A 131 18.07 10.24 -3.93
C GLY A 131 16.61 9.94 -4.24
N HIS A 132 15.81 10.98 -4.52
CA HIS A 132 14.36 10.89 -4.70
C HIS A 132 13.93 10.23 -6.00
N LEU A 133 14.72 10.33 -7.08
CA LEU A 133 14.37 9.77 -8.39
C LEU A 133 14.46 8.24 -8.37
N GLN A 134 13.39 7.61 -7.89
CA GLN A 134 13.21 6.16 -7.85
C GLN A 134 12.08 5.77 -8.81
N VAL A 135 12.42 5.68 -10.09
CA VAL A 135 11.46 5.43 -11.18
C VAL A 135 10.68 4.14 -10.94
N ASP A 136 11.35 3.11 -10.45
CA ASP A 136 10.77 1.82 -10.14
C ASP A 136 9.68 1.87 -9.07
N ALA A 137 9.80 2.74 -8.05
CA ALA A 137 8.76 2.90 -7.04
C ALA A 137 7.44 3.42 -7.64
N THR A 138 7.52 4.43 -8.51
CA THR A 138 6.37 4.98 -9.25
C THR A 138 5.83 3.96 -10.26
N SER A 139 6.70 3.25 -10.98
CA SER A 139 6.30 2.21 -11.93
C SER A 139 5.55 1.06 -11.25
N LEU A 140 6.05 0.58 -10.09
CA LEU A 140 5.38 -0.45 -9.30
C LEU A 140 4.01 0.02 -8.81
N TYR A 141 3.93 1.25 -8.29
CA TYR A 141 2.65 1.82 -7.86
C TYR A 141 1.62 1.83 -9.00
N LEU A 142 2.00 2.33 -10.19
CA LEU A 142 1.10 2.39 -11.34
C LEU A 142 0.69 0.99 -11.84
N LEU A 143 1.65 0.06 -11.91
CA LEU A 143 1.40 -1.32 -12.31
C LEU A 143 0.36 -1.97 -11.38
N PHE A 144 0.59 -1.92 -10.07
CA PHE A 144 -0.31 -2.58 -9.13
C PHE A 144 -1.64 -1.84 -8.96
N LEU A 145 -1.67 -0.52 -9.11
CA LEU A 145 -2.93 0.22 -9.19
C LEU A 145 -3.79 -0.28 -10.36
N ALA A 146 -3.18 -0.49 -11.54
CA ALA A 146 -3.88 -1.04 -12.69
C ALA A 146 -4.35 -2.48 -12.45
N GLN A 147 -3.50 -3.34 -11.89
CA GLN A 147 -3.84 -4.73 -11.56
C GLN A 147 -4.98 -4.84 -10.53
N MET A 148 -4.92 -4.06 -9.45
CA MET A 148 -5.95 -4.02 -8.41
C MET A 148 -7.28 -3.53 -8.98
N THR A 149 -7.26 -2.50 -9.83
CA THR A 149 -8.46 -1.98 -10.49
C THR A 149 -9.07 -3.00 -11.46
N ALA A 150 -8.24 -3.74 -12.21
CA ALA A 150 -8.70 -4.79 -13.11
C ALA A 150 -9.30 -6.00 -12.35
N SER A 151 -8.75 -6.32 -11.17
CA SER A 151 -9.21 -7.44 -10.32
C SER A 151 -10.51 -7.19 -9.54
N GLY A 152 -11.02 -5.97 -9.57
CA GLY A 152 -12.28 -5.57 -8.91
C GLY A 152 -13.54 -5.85 -9.73
N LYS A 153 -13.40 -6.49 -10.90
CA LYS A 153 -14.51 -6.94 -11.75
C LYS A 153 -14.96 -8.35 -11.39
#